data_AF-A0A969LDN7-F1
#
_entry.id   AF-A0A969LDN7-F1
#
_cell.length_a   1.000
_cell.length_b   1.000
_cell.length_c   1.000
_cell.angle_alpha   90.00
_cell.angle_beta   90.00
_cell.angle_gamma   90.00
#
_symmetry.space_group_name_H-M   'P 1'
#
loop_
_entity.id
_entity.type
_entity.pdbx_description
1 polymer ?
#
loop_
_entity_poly.entity_id
_entity_poly.type
_entity_poly.pdbx_seq_one_letter_code
_entity_poly.pdbx_strand_id
1 'polypeptide(L)'
;MKRSQWIATGLGIAGAWALGSVALAETQVAVIAQGLSNPRGLNFAPNGSLFVAEAGTGGTGGCLPSPEDPTQQRCYGETGALTRIDPTGVAAPRRVVQGLPSMAGPGGFAASSGPVDVDFFGMSAFVVMGWGGDPALRQGVGSKSALFGTVLRVLPHGGYLPVADVARNESRFNPAGGPVDSNPYGILALPGRRVIADAGANALIEARGWWDCLHAGNDRTLAVLPPTPAQLEPVPTSVVQGPDGFLYVGQLTGAPFLRGTASIYRVPPHGGPAQVYLSGLTAIVDLAFDRSGNLYVLEIARGLVPGPEADPGVGAGRLLRKRPGEAPEVVLDNLVFPGGVAVGPDDALYLTNFGIFPDAGQVLRVTLD
;
A
#
# COMPACT_ATOMS: atom_id res chain seq x y z
N MET A 1 -39.21 79.61 35.26
CA MET A 1 -39.02 79.12 36.64
C MET A 1 -39.03 77.59 36.62
N LYS A 2 -38.05 77.01 37.32
CA LYS A 2 -37.48 75.66 37.13
C LYS A 2 -38.44 74.53 37.54
N ARG A 3 -38.45 73.42 36.78
CA ARG A 3 -38.91 72.10 37.22
C ARG A 3 -37.75 71.12 37.17
N SER A 4 -37.52 70.45 38.28
CA SER A 4 -36.47 69.48 38.58
C SER A 4 -36.69 68.14 37.88
N GLN A 5 -35.61 67.53 37.37
CA GLN A 5 -35.56 66.11 37.01
C GLN A 5 -34.46 65.43 37.81
N TRP A 6 -34.82 64.31 38.43
CA TRP A 6 -33.94 63.39 39.14
C TRP A 6 -33.35 62.40 38.12
N ILE A 7 -32.03 62.20 38.13
CA ILE A 7 -31.33 61.16 37.36
C ILE A 7 -31.06 60.00 38.32
N ALA A 8 -31.63 58.83 38.01
CA ALA A 8 -31.29 57.56 38.65
C ALA A 8 -30.14 56.89 37.88
N THR A 9 -29.05 56.57 38.58
CA THR A 9 -27.88 55.88 38.03
C THR A 9 -28.09 54.37 38.14
N GLY A 10 -28.22 53.67 37.02
CA GLY A 10 -28.22 52.21 36.95
C GLY A 10 -26.81 51.67 36.72
N LEU A 11 -26.28 50.90 37.68
CA LEU A 11 -25.01 50.18 37.56
C LEU A 11 -25.27 48.83 36.86
N GLY A 12 -24.86 48.71 35.59
CA GLY A 12 -24.88 47.45 34.85
C GLY A 12 -23.59 46.67 35.09
N ILE A 13 -23.69 45.50 35.75
CA ILE A 13 -22.60 44.54 35.85
C ILE A 13 -22.62 43.68 34.58
N ALA A 14 -21.67 43.90 33.68
CA ALA A 14 -21.43 43.03 32.54
C ALA A 14 -20.56 41.84 32.97
N GLY A 15 -21.19 40.68 33.16
CA GLY A 15 -20.47 39.41 33.34
C GLY A 15 -19.93 38.93 31.98
N ALA A 16 -18.61 38.98 31.81
CA ALA A 16 -17.94 38.39 30.66
C ALA A 16 -17.88 36.87 30.83
N TRP A 17 -18.69 36.14 30.08
CA TRP A 17 -18.53 34.70 29.90
C TRP A 17 -17.35 34.47 28.95
N ALA A 18 -16.21 34.06 29.49
CA ALA A 18 -15.13 33.51 28.69
C ALA A 18 -15.58 32.15 28.16
N LEU A 19 -16.09 32.13 26.93
CA LEU A 19 -16.23 30.90 26.16
C LEU A 19 -14.82 30.40 25.84
N GLY A 20 -14.36 29.38 26.55
CA GLY A 20 -13.13 28.68 26.21
C GLY A 20 -13.29 28.06 24.82
N SER A 21 -12.54 28.54 23.86
CA SER A 21 -12.34 27.87 22.58
C SER A 21 -11.60 26.56 22.85
N VAL A 22 -12.30 25.44 22.73
CA VAL A 22 -11.62 24.15 22.56
C VAL A 22 -10.97 24.21 21.18
N ALA A 23 -9.66 24.44 21.15
CA ALA A 23 -8.90 24.27 19.92
C ALA A 23 -9.05 22.80 19.52
N LEU A 24 -9.67 22.55 18.36
CA LEU A 24 -9.56 21.25 17.71
C LEU A 24 -8.08 21.05 17.42
N ALA A 25 -7.52 19.96 17.92
CA ALA A 25 -6.18 19.56 17.53
C ALA A 25 -6.18 19.28 16.01
N GLU A 26 -5.04 19.48 15.36
CA GLU A 26 -4.92 19.46 13.89
C GLU A 26 -3.99 18.30 13.51
N THR A 27 -4.39 17.50 12.51
CA THR A 27 -3.56 16.42 11.96
C THR A 27 -2.16 16.92 11.62
N GLN A 28 -1.14 16.36 12.27
CA GLN A 28 0.25 16.76 12.07
C GLN A 28 0.93 15.83 11.08
N VAL A 29 1.57 16.39 10.05
CA VAL A 29 2.31 15.64 9.03
C VAL A 29 3.77 16.06 9.04
N ALA A 30 4.68 15.10 9.21
CA ALA A 30 6.12 15.31 9.16
C ALA A 30 6.77 14.39 8.12
N VAL A 31 7.70 14.92 7.32
CA VAL A 31 8.56 14.10 6.46
C VAL A 31 9.70 13.55 7.30
N ILE A 32 9.77 12.23 7.47
CA ILE A 32 10.80 11.57 8.28
C ILE A 32 11.88 10.88 7.44
N ALA A 33 11.63 10.71 6.14
CA ALA A 33 12.59 10.21 5.17
C ALA A 33 12.32 10.76 3.79
N GLN A 34 13.37 10.91 3.00
CA GLN A 34 13.33 11.36 1.61
C GLN A 34 14.50 10.74 0.83
N GLY A 35 14.49 10.89 -0.50
CA GLY A 35 15.55 10.31 -1.35
C GLY A 35 15.33 8.84 -1.68
N LEU A 36 14.11 8.33 -1.50
CA LEU A 36 13.77 6.95 -1.79
C LEU A 36 13.45 6.76 -3.28
N SER A 37 13.79 5.60 -3.82
CA SER A 37 13.62 5.24 -5.23
C SER A 37 12.36 4.41 -5.38
N ASN A 38 11.30 5.03 -5.91
CA ASN A 38 9.98 4.41 -6.09
C ASN A 38 9.48 3.65 -4.83
N PRO A 39 9.33 4.31 -3.67
CA PRO A 39 8.88 3.63 -2.46
C PRO A 39 7.43 3.13 -2.59
N ARG A 40 7.17 1.93 -2.09
CA ARG A 40 5.86 1.24 -2.17
C ARG A 40 5.37 0.93 -0.75
N GLY A 41 5.13 -0.34 -0.42
CA GLY A 41 4.72 -0.79 0.89
C GLY A 41 5.78 -0.58 1.97
N LEU A 42 5.32 -0.41 3.20
CA LEU A 42 6.15 -0.20 4.37
C LEU A 42 5.52 -0.87 5.59
N ASN A 43 6.33 -1.37 6.51
CA ASN A 43 5.82 -1.92 7.76
C ASN A 43 6.87 -1.92 8.88
N PHE A 44 6.41 -2.05 10.11
CA PHE A 44 7.24 -2.15 11.29
C PHE A 44 7.67 -3.59 11.56
N ALA A 45 8.97 -3.76 11.79
CA ALA A 45 9.47 -4.96 12.44
C ALA A 45 9.05 -4.98 13.92
N PRO A 46 8.98 -6.17 14.56
CA PRO A 46 8.58 -6.28 15.98
C PRO A 46 9.48 -5.53 16.97
N ASN A 47 10.68 -5.11 16.56
CA ASN A 47 11.59 -4.29 17.35
C ASN A 47 11.34 -2.76 17.21
N GLY A 48 10.26 -2.36 16.52
CA GLY A 48 9.89 -0.96 16.30
C GLY A 48 10.65 -0.26 15.17
N SER A 49 11.47 -0.98 14.40
CA SER A 49 12.13 -0.41 13.21
C SER A 49 11.17 -0.39 12.03
N LEU A 50 11.08 0.75 11.33
CA LEU A 50 10.29 0.88 10.12
C LEU A 50 11.10 0.46 8.89
N PHE A 51 10.48 -0.27 7.98
CA PHE A 51 11.09 -0.67 6.71
C PHE A 51 10.19 -0.31 5.53
N VAL A 52 10.80 0.05 4.41
CA VAL A 52 10.14 0.42 3.16
C VAL A 52 10.70 -0.43 2.03
N ALA A 53 9.83 -0.98 1.19
CA ALA A 53 10.19 -1.59 -0.08
C ALA A 53 10.42 -0.50 -1.14
N GLU A 54 11.63 -0.44 -1.69
CA GLU A 54 11.98 0.44 -2.80
C GLU A 54 12.00 -0.38 -4.09
N ALA A 55 11.07 -0.09 -5.01
CA ALA A 55 10.97 -0.81 -6.28
C ALA A 55 12.21 -0.62 -7.17
N GLY A 56 13.01 0.42 -6.91
CA GLY A 56 14.24 0.74 -7.63
C GLY A 56 13.98 1.68 -8.81
N THR A 57 14.95 1.77 -9.71
CA THR A 57 14.95 2.69 -10.88
C THR A 57 15.17 1.95 -12.20
N GLY A 58 15.11 0.61 -12.20
CA GLY A 58 15.46 -0.18 -13.38
C GLY A 58 16.95 -0.05 -13.71
N GLY A 59 17.28 -0.13 -15.00
CA GLY A 59 18.66 -0.04 -15.48
C GLY A 59 18.79 -0.18 -16.98
N THR A 60 19.96 -0.60 -17.44
CA THR A 60 20.32 -0.76 -18.86
C THR A 60 20.31 -2.22 -19.32
N GLY A 61 19.67 -3.11 -18.56
CA GLY A 61 19.54 -4.53 -18.89
C GLY A 61 18.45 -4.79 -19.94
N GLY A 62 17.95 -6.03 -19.99
CA GLY A 62 16.87 -6.39 -20.91
C GLY A 62 15.62 -5.55 -20.68
N CYS A 63 15.03 -5.06 -21.76
CA CYS A 63 13.80 -4.27 -21.71
C CYS A 63 12.62 -5.06 -22.26
N LEU A 64 11.45 -4.78 -21.72
CA LEU A 64 10.18 -5.27 -22.23
C LEU A 64 9.19 -4.10 -22.34
N PRO A 65 8.17 -4.22 -23.20
CA PRO A 65 7.01 -3.34 -23.12
C PRO A 65 6.39 -3.33 -21.72
N SER A 66 5.85 -2.17 -21.30
CA SER A 66 5.02 -2.07 -20.10
C SER A 66 3.65 -2.73 -20.37
N PRO A 67 3.12 -3.53 -19.43
CA PRO A 67 1.78 -4.10 -19.47
C PRO A 67 0.71 -3.03 -19.43
N GLU A 68 0.97 -1.93 -18.71
CA GLU A 68 0.07 -0.81 -18.56
C GLU A 68 -0.02 0.05 -19.83
N ASP A 69 1.13 0.26 -20.49
CA ASP A 69 1.24 0.96 -21.77
C ASP A 69 2.31 0.29 -22.66
N PRO A 70 1.90 -0.55 -23.63
CA PRO A 70 2.83 -1.27 -24.51
C PRO A 70 3.71 -0.37 -25.37
N THR A 71 3.39 0.93 -25.50
CA THR A 71 4.24 1.88 -26.22
C THR A 71 5.46 2.31 -25.41
N GLN A 72 5.43 2.12 -24.09
CA GLN A 72 6.52 2.41 -23.18
C GLN A 72 7.36 1.16 -22.92
N GLN A 73 8.66 1.38 -22.71
CA GLN A 73 9.61 0.33 -22.35
C GLN A 73 9.96 0.43 -20.87
N ARG A 74 10.11 -0.73 -20.24
CA ARG A 74 10.65 -0.87 -18.89
C ARG A 74 11.91 -1.73 -18.96
N CYS A 75 12.99 -1.25 -18.35
CA CYS A 75 14.31 -1.86 -18.50
C CYS A 75 14.83 -2.40 -17.18
N TYR A 76 15.44 -3.57 -17.25
CA TYR A 76 15.99 -4.28 -16.11
C TYR A 76 17.20 -3.56 -15.50
N GLY A 77 17.23 -3.54 -14.18
CA GLY A 77 18.43 -3.27 -13.39
C GLY A 77 18.35 -3.94 -12.03
N GLU A 78 19.40 -3.76 -11.24
CA GLU A 78 19.50 -4.29 -9.88
C GLU A 78 19.56 -3.14 -8.89
N THR A 79 18.53 -2.29 -8.91
CA THR A 79 18.45 -1.06 -8.09
C THR A 79 17.36 -1.12 -7.03
N GLY A 80 16.59 -2.21 -6.97
CA GLY A 80 15.61 -2.44 -5.91
C GLY A 80 16.28 -2.64 -4.55
N ALA A 81 15.60 -2.23 -3.49
CA ALA A 81 16.13 -2.27 -2.14
C ALA A 81 15.06 -2.50 -1.07
N LEU A 82 15.51 -2.96 0.10
CA LEU A 82 14.75 -2.87 1.35
C LEU A 82 15.46 -1.86 2.25
N THR A 83 14.74 -0.83 2.66
CA THR A 83 15.32 0.31 3.38
C THR A 83 14.75 0.45 4.76
N ARG A 84 15.64 0.53 5.75
CA ARG A 84 15.29 0.83 7.13
C ARG A 84 15.20 2.34 7.31
N ILE A 85 14.10 2.77 7.93
CA ILE A 85 13.80 4.16 8.25
C ILE A 85 13.83 4.33 9.77
N ASP A 86 14.40 5.43 10.23
CA ASP A 86 14.26 5.88 11.61
C ASP A 86 12.90 6.57 11.78
N PRO A 87 11.95 6.00 12.56
CA PRO A 87 10.63 6.58 12.72
C PRO A 87 10.65 7.94 13.42
N THR A 88 11.76 8.30 14.10
CA THR A 88 11.92 9.64 14.71
C THR A 88 12.37 10.71 13.70
N GLY A 89 12.81 10.31 12.51
CA GLY A 89 13.32 11.22 11.48
C GLY A 89 14.71 11.81 11.77
N VAL A 90 15.42 11.33 12.80
CA VAL A 90 16.74 11.85 13.18
C VAL A 90 17.85 11.26 12.32
N ALA A 91 17.84 9.94 12.11
CA ALA A 91 18.83 9.25 11.30
C ALA A 91 18.39 9.11 9.83
N ALA A 92 19.38 9.21 8.93
CA ALA A 92 19.14 9.04 7.50
C ALA A 92 18.67 7.60 7.16
N PRO A 93 17.85 7.43 6.10
CA PRO A 93 17.47 6.11 5.58
C PRO A 93 18.68 5.23 5.28
N ARG A 94 18.58 3.93 5.61
CA ARG A 94 19.65 2.96 5.34
C ARG A 94 19.12 1.76 4.57
N ARG A 95 19.61 1.58 3.34
CA ARG A 95 19.37 0.38 2.53
C ARG A 95 20.04 -0.83 3.15
N VAL A 96 19.25 -1.73 3.72
CA VAL A 96 19.72 -2.95 4.41
C VAL A 96 19.82 -4.14 3.45
N VAL A 97 19.04 -4.14 2.38
CA VAL A 97 19.18 -5.03 1.22
C VAL A 97 19.26 -4.16 -0.01
N GLN A 98 20.18 -4.47 -0.92
CA GLN A 98 20.41 -3.75 -2.17
C GLN A 98 20.63 -4.75 -3.30
N GLY A 99 20.58 -4.27 -4.53
CA GLY A 99 20.82 -5.14 -5.68
C GLY A 99 19.66 -6.09 -5.96
N LEU A 100 18.45 -5.79 -5.49
CA LEU A 100 17.27 -6.55 -5.88
C LEU A 100 16.88 -6.17 -7.31
N PRO A 101 16.38 -7.13 -8.11
CA PRO A 101 15.98 -6.84 -9.47
C PRO A 101 14.83 -5.83 -9.49
N SER A 102 14.86 -4.96 -10.49
CA SER A 102 13.91 -3.86 -10.68
C SER A 102 13.70 -3.64 -12.18
N MET A 103 12.52 -3.18 -12.57
CA MET A 103 12.23 -2.69 -13.92
C MET A 103 11.46 -1.38 -13.83
N ALA A 104 11.93 -0.37 -14.56
CA ALA A 104 11.32 0.95 -14.58
C ALA A 104 11.39 1.56 -15.97
N GLY A 105 10.54 2.57 -16.19
CA GLY A 105 10.54 3.36 -17.41
C GLY A 105 11.79 4.24 -17.55
N PRO A 106 11.90 4.97 -18.67
CA PRO A 106 13.00 5.91 -18.90
C PRO A 106 13.22 6.87 -17.71
N GLY A 107 14.47 7.06 -17.31
CA GLY A 107 14.83 7.89 -16.16
C GLY A 107 14.52 7.28 -14.78
N GLY A 108 14.02 6.04 -14.73
CA GLY A 108 13.72 5.34 -13.47
C GLY A 108 12.36 5.66 -12.86
N PHE A 109 11.51 6.35 -13.60
CA PHE A 109 10.13 6.64 -13.19
C PHE A 109 9.25 5.40 -13.27
N ALA A 110 8.25 5.36 -12.39
CA ALA A 110 7.19 4.37 -12.36
C ALA A 110 7.74 2.94 -12.47
N ALA A 111 8.58 2.54 -11.51
CA ALA A 111 9.07 1.18 -11.44
C ALA A 111 7.88 0.19 -11.38
N SER A 112 7.73 -0.61 -12.44
CA SER A 112 6.63 -1.55 -12.62
C SER A 112 6.87 -2.87 -11.89
N SER A 113 8.14 -3.19 -11.63
CA SER A 113 8.55 -4.48 -11.08
C SER A 113 9.74 -4.27 -10.15
N GLY A 114 9.77 -4.99 -9.03
CA GLY A 114 10.76 -4.82 -7.97
C GLY A 114 10.17 -5.17 -6.61
N PRO A 115 10.84 -4.83 -5.50
CA PRO A 115 10.24 -4.89 -4.17
C PRO A 115 8.98 -4.02 -4.13
N VAL A 116 7.83 -4.58 -3.73
CA VAL A 116 6.55 -3.84 -3.68
C VAL A 116 6.04 -3.71 -2.26
N ASP A 117 6.17 -4.73 -1.42
CA ASP A 117 5.67 -4.66 -0.04
C ASP A 117 6.51 -5.53 0.90
N VAL A 118 6.42 -5.24 2.20
CA VAL A 118 7.16 -5.94 3.25
C VAL A 118 6.29 -6.17 4.48
N ASP A 119 6.29 -7.39 5.00
CA ASP A 119 5.70 -7.70 6.30
C ASP A 119 6.61 -8.61 7.14
N PHE A 120 6.37 -8.66 8.45
CA PHE A 120 7.24 -9.30 9.41
C PHE A 120 6.54 -10.42 10.17
N PHE A 121 7.27 -11.52 10.35
CA PHE A 121 6.92 -12.53 11.35
C PHE A 121 8.16 -12.93 12.13
N GLY A 122 8.13 -12.69 13.45
CA GLY A 122 9.30 -12.84 14.31
C GLY A 122 10.44 -11.93 13.86
N MET A 123 11.64 -12.49 13.67
CA MET A 123 12.84 -11.74 13.25
C MET A 123 13.04 -11.71 11.72
N SER A 124 12.11 -12.23 10.93
CA SER A 124 12.26 -12.33 9.48
C SER A 124 11.34 -11.31 8.78
N ALA A 125 11.90 -10.58 7.81
CA ALA A 125 11.12 -9.78 6.89
C ALA A 125 10.74 -10.64 5.67
N PHE A 126 9.53 -10.47 5.17
CA PHE A 126 9.04 -11.08 3.95
C PHE A 126 8.77 -9.97 2.95
N VAL A 127 9.55 -9.92 1.89
CA VAL A 127 9.43 -8.92 0.83
C VAL A 127 8.79 -9.58 -0.37
N VAL A 128 7.69 -9.03 -0.86
CA VAL A 128 7.06 -9.50 -2.11
C VAL A 128 7.61 -8.73 -3.30
N MET A 129 7.93 -9.46 -4.38
CA MET A 129 8.49 -8.93 -5.61
C MET A 129 7.43 -8.88 -6.70
N GLY A 130 7.10 -7.69 -7.17
CA GLY A 130 6.16 -7.48 -8.29
C GLY A 130 6.75 -7.89 -9.64
N TRP A 131 5.87 -8.12 -10.62
CA TRP A 131 6.22 -8.45 -12.00
C TRP A 131 5.34 -7.69 -13.00
N GLY A 132 4.05 -8.04 -13.07
CA GLY A 132 3.13 -7.50 -14.05
C GLY A 132 3.34 -8.14 -15.43
N GLY A 133 2.43 -9.03 -15.80
CA GLY A 133 2.38 -9.75 -17.07
C GLY A 133 2.60 -11.25 -16.93
N ASP A 134 2.70 -11.92 -18.09
CA ASP A 134 2.91 -13.36 -18.17
C ASP A 134 4.24 -13.75 -17.46
N PRO A 135 4.20 -14.67 -16.48
CA PRO A 135 5.39 -15.16 -15.78
C PRO A 135 6.45 -15.79 -16.70
N ALA A 136 6.09 -16.25 -17.91
CA ALA A 136 7.05 -16.75 -18.89
C ALA A 136 7.99 -15.65 -19.41
N LEU A 137 7.51 -14.40 -19.45
CA LEU A 137 8.28 -13.25 -19.97
C LEU A 137 9.36 -12.76 -18.99
N ARG A 138 9.35 -13.22 -17.74
CA ARG A 138 10.41 -12.86 -16.76
C ARG A 138 11.75 -13.49 -17.11
N GLN A 139 11.78 -14.55 -17.91
CA GLN A 139 13.03 -15.21 -18.28
C GLN A 139 13.84 -14.34 -19.24
N GLY A 140 15.13 -14.16 -18.94
CA GLY A 140 16.07 -13.53 -19.88
C GLY A 140 16.15 -12.00 -19.83
N VAL A 141 15.36 -11.31 -19.01
CA VAL A 141 15.49 -9.84 -18.86
C VAL A 141 16.72 -9.42 -18.04
N GLY A 142 17.22 -10.31 -17.16
CA GLY A 142 18.37 -10.00 -16.33
C GLY A 142 18.80 -11.12 -15.38
N SER A 143 19.93 -10.94 -14.70
CA SER A 143 20.62 -11.99 -13.94
C SER A 143 19.78 -12.55 -12.77
N LYS A 144 19.00 -11.66 -12.13
CA LYS A 144 18.11 -11.98 -11.01
C LYS A 144 16.63 -12.01 -11.39
N SER A 145 16.29 -12.08 -12.68
CA SER A 145 14.89 -11.96 -13.12
C SER A 145 13.96 -13.06 -12.60
N ALA A 146 14.52 -14.21 -12.22
CA ALA A 146 13.79 -15.29 -11.57
C ALA A 146 13.19 -14.91 -10.20
N LEU A 147 13.62 -13.79 -9.58
CA LEU A 147 13.03 -13.31 -8.32
C LEU A 147 11.76 -12.49 -8.52
N PHE A 148 11.43 -12.04 -9.73
CA PHE A 148 10.17 -11.36 -9.99
C PHE A 148 9.00 -12.34 -9.81
N GLY A 149 7.92 -11.86 -9.16
CA GLY A 149 6.77 -12.69 -8.81
C GLY A 149 6.99 -13.61 -7.61
N THR A 150 8.07 -13.42 -6.84
CA THR A 150 8.42 -14.26 -5.69
C THR A 150 8.27 -13.54 -4.35
N VAL A 151 8.24 -14.30 -3.27
CA VAL A 151 8.43 -13.78 -1.90
C VAL A 151 9.84 -14.10 -1.45
N LEU A 152 10.54 -13.09 -0.94
CA LEU A 152 11.88 -13.21 -0.36
C LEU A 152 11.78 -13.18 1.17
N ARG A 153 12.43 -14.12 1.84
CA ARG A 153 12.71 -14.01 3.28
C ARG A 153 14.06 -13.32 3.46
N VAL A 154 14.04 -12.15 4.08
CA VAL A 154 15.23 -11.38 4.43
C VAL A 154 15.65 -11.70 5.86
N LEU A 155 16.93 -12.03 6.04
CA LEU A 155 17.57 -12.36 7.30
C LEU A 155 18.13 -11.09 7.96
N PRO A 156 18.31 -11.08 9.30
CA PRO A 156 18.80 -9.89 10.02
C PRO A 156 20.14 -9.32 9.52
N HIS A 157 20.99 -10.15 8.89
CA HIS A 157 22.27 -9.72 8.33
C HIS A 157 22.17 -9.18 6.89
N GLY A 158 20.96 -8.99 6.34
CA GLY A 158 20.71 -8.45 5.00
C GLY A 158 20.76 -9.47 3.86
N GLY A 159 21.09 -10.73 4.14
CA GLY A 159 20.95 -11.81 3.15
C GLY A 159 19.49 -12.19 2.97
N TYR A 160 19.16 -12.78 1.82
CA TYR A 160 17.78 -13.17 1.52
C TYR A 160 17.73 -14.51 0.77
N LEU A 161 16.59 -15.17 0.87
CA LEU A 161 16.29 -16.42 0.16
C LEU A 161 14.89 -16.31 -0.46
N PRO A 162 14.67 -16.75 -1.70
CA PRO A 162 13.33 -16.92 -2.23
C PRO A 162 12.63 -18.06 -1.50
N VAL A 163 11.38 -17.83 -1.10
CA VAL A 163 10.62 -18.77 -0.27
C VAL A 163 9.27 -19.18 -0.87
N ALA A 164 8.77 -18.40 -1.83
CA ALA A 164 7.59 -18.73 -2.60
C ALA A 164 7.69 -18.12 -4.00
N ASP A 165 7.21 -18.82 -5.01
CA ASP A 165 7.06 -18.30 -6.38
C ASP A 165 5.56 -18.14 -6.64
N VAL A 166 5.03 -16.95 -6.38
CA VAL A 166 3.59 -16.66 -6.44
C VAL A 166 3.14 -16.67 -7.90
N ALA A 167 3.94 -16.13 -8.80
CA ALA A 167 3.69 -16.14 -10.24
C ALA A 167 3.58 -17.55 -10.83
N ARG A 168 4.20 -18.55 -10.18
CA ARG A 168 4.03 -19.95 -10.57
C ARG A 168 2.62 -20.48 -10.28
N ASN A 169 1.92 -19.95 -9.27
CA ASN A 169 0.53 -20.32 -8.99
C ASN A 169 -0.34 -20.02 -10.21
N GLU A 170 -0.18 -18.81 -10.74
CA GLU A 170 -0.88 -18.32 -11.92
C GLU A 170 -0.62 -19.20 -13.14
N SER A 171 0.65 -19.46 -13.46
CA SER A 171 1.00 -20.32 -14.61
C SER A 171 0.44 -21.76 -14.51
N ARG A 172 0.15 -22.25 -13.30
CA ARG A 172 -0.33 -23.62 -13.07
C ARG A 172 -1.84 -23.71 -13.04
N PHE A 173 -2.49 -22.74 -12.43
CA PHE A 173 -3.90 -22.84 -12.05
C PHE A 173 -4.78 -21.78 -12.71
N ASN A 174 -4.23 -20.61 -13.07
CA ASN A 174 -4.96 -19.45 -13.60
C ASN A 174 -6.36 -19.31 -12.96
N PRO A 175 -6.41 -19.05 -11.63
CA PRO A 175 -7.61 -19.28 -10.85
C PRO A 175 -8.76 -18.33 -11.20
N ALA A 176 -8.46 -17.11 -11.65
CA ALA A 176 -9.47 -16.17 -12.13
C ALA A 176 -9.91 -16.44 -13.58
N GLY A 177 -9.11 -17.21 -14.33
CA GLY A 177 -9.27 -17.34 -15.77
C GLY A 177 -8.82 -16.08 -16.51
N GLY A 178 -8.88 -16.12 -17.84
CA GLY A 178 -8.39 -15.04 -18.70
C GLY A 178 -6.93 -15.20 -19.08
N PRO A 179 -6.25 -14.11 -19.49
CA PRO A 179 -4.81 -14.13 -19.76
C PRO A 179 -4.01 -14.55 -18.52
N VAL A 180 -2.93 -15.30 -18.73
CA VAL A 180 -2.00 -15.66 -17.64
C VAL A 180 -1.21 -14.41 -17.27
N ASP A 181 -1.50 -13.84 -16.10
CA ASP A 181 -0.88 -12.62 -15.59
C ASP A 181 -0.71 -12.68 -14.07
N SER A 182 0.52 -12.42 -13.59
CA SER A 182 0.79 -12.32 -12.16
C SER A 182 1.55 -11.04 -11.83
N ASN A 183 1.05 -10.36 -10.80
CA ASN A 183 1.68 -9.22 -10.19
C ASN A 183 1.46 -9.22 -8.68
N PRO A 184 2.27 -9.99 -7.92
CA PRO A 184 2.22 -9.99 -6.47
C PRO A 184 2.51 -8.59 -5.92
N TYR A 185 1.56 -8.04 -5.14
CA TYR A 185 1.62 -6.64 -4.73
C TYR A 185 1.69 -6.50 -3.20
N GLY A 186 0.64 -6.91 -2.48
CA GLY A 186 0.57 -6.81 -1.02
C GLY A 186 0.89 -8.13 -0.33
N ILE A 187 1.48 -8.09 0.87
CA ILE A 187 1.84 -9.29 1.64
C ILE A 187 1.43 -9.18 3.11
N LEU A 188 0.93 -10.28 3.65
CA LEU A 188 0.65 -10.48 5.06
C LEU A 188 1.38 -11.73 5.57
N ALA A 189 2.27 -11.56 6.53
CA ALA A 189 3.06 -12.60 7.18
C ALA A 189 2.36 -13.07 8.47
N LEU A 190 1.91 -14.32 8.47
CA LEU A 190 1.24 -14.96 9.60
C LEU A 190 2.08 -16.15 10.11
N PRO A 191 1.78 -16.69 11.31
CA PRO A 191 2.41 -17.92 11.76
C PRO A 191 2.32 -19.05 10.72
N GLY A 192 3.48 -19.47 10.19
CA GLY A 192 3.63 -20.60 9.28
C GLY A 192 3.15 -20.38 7.83
N ARG A 193 2.74 -19.15 7.46
CA ARG A 193 2.21 -18.85 6.12
C ARG A 193 2.35 -17.38 5.75
N ARG A 194 2.32 -17.11 4.45
CA ARG A 194 2.17 -15.76 3.89
C ARG A 194 0.92 -15.74 3.03
N VAL A 195 0.18 -14.64 3.11
CA VAL A 195 -0.95 -14.35 2.24
C VAL A 195 -0.54 -13.20 1.34
N ILE A 196 -0.68 -13.38 0.04
CA ILE A 196 -0.24 -12.45 -0.98
C ILE A 196 -1.48 -12.02 -1.76
N ALA A 197 -1.66 -10.72 -1.92
CA ALA A 197 -2.58 -10.17 -2.91
C ALA A 197 -1.86 -10.13 -4.25
N ASP A 198 -2.30 -10.96 -5.20
CA ASP A 198 -1.77 -10.97 -6.56
C ASP A 198 -2.71 -10.19 -7.47
N ALA A 199 -2.26 -8.99 -7.83
CA ALA A 199 -3.02 -8.03 -8.59
C ALA A 199 -3.31 -8.53 -10.02
N GLY A 200 -2.34 -9.21 -10.65
CA GLY A 200 -2.50 -9.77 -11.99
C GLY A 200 -3.41 -10.99 -12.00
N ALA A 201 -3.29 -11.85 -10.98
CA ALA A 201 -4.09 -13.08 -10.89
C ALA A 201 -5.52 -12.83 -10.36
N ASN A 202 -5.87 -11.59 -10.00
CA ASN A 202 -7.15 -11.23 -9.40
C ASN A 202 -7.52 -12.08 -8.15
N ALA A 203 -6.50 -12.53 -7.40
CA ALA A 203 -6.65 -13.55 -6.38
C ALA A 203 -5.77 -13.31 -5.14
N LEU A 204 -6.15 -13.95 -4.04
CA LEU A 204 -5.28 -14.14 -2.87
C LEU A 204 -4.57 -15.48 -2.97
N ILE A 205 -3.25 -15.47 -2.84
CA ILE A 205 -2.41 -16.65 -2.83
C ILE A 205 -1.86 -16.89 -1.43
N GLU A 206 -1.97 -18.12 -0.94
CA GLU A 206 -1.33 -18.54 0.31
C GLU A 206 -0.07 -19.33 -0.01
N ALA A 207 1.08 -18.88 0.53
CA ALA A 207 2.32 -19.63 0.54
C ALA A 207 2.58 -20.22 1.93
N ARG A 208 2.72 -21.55 2.04
CA ARG A 208 2.94 -22.27 3.31
C ARG A 208 4.38 -22.72 3.47
N GLY A 209 4.92 -22.61 4.70
CA GLY A 209 6.24 -23.12 5.04
C GLY A 209 6.59 -22.93 6.52
N TRP A 210 6.85 -24.02 7.25
CA TRP A 210 7.37 -23.99 8.63
C TRP A 210 8.91 -23.78 8.65
N TRP A 211 9.57 -24.07 7.52
CA TRP A 211 10.96 -23.70 7.19
C TRP A 211 10.96 -23.31 5.72
N ASP A 212 10.85 -22.02 5.44
CA ASP A 212 10.45 -21.42 4.16
C ASP A 212 11.27 -21.76 2.90
N CYS A 213 12.25 -22.66 2.98
CA CYS A 213 12.99 -23.18 1.82
C CYS A 213 12.59 -24.62 1.44
N LEU A 214 12.06 -25.43 2.38
CA LEU A 214 11.77 -26.86 2.18
C LEU A 214 10.42 -27.14 1.51
N HIS A 215 9.54 -26.15 1.40
CA HIS A 215 8.17 -26.28 0.88
C HIS A 215 7.88 -25.36 -0.31
N ALA A 216 8.91 -24.91 -1.03
CA ALA A 216 8.74 -24.12 -2.25
C ALA A 216 7.81 -24.87 -3.23
N GLY A 217 6.62 -24.32 -3.50
CA GLY A 217 5.61 -24.91 -4.38
C GLY A 217 4.37 -25.51 -3.70
N ASN A 218 4.17 -25.29 -2.39
CA ASN A 218 2.91 -25.55 -1.68
C ASN A 218 2.01 -24.31 -1.60
N ASP A 219 2.09 -23.46 -2.61
CA ASP A 219 1.20 -22.34 -2.81
C ASP A 219 -0.21 -22.82 -3.20
N ARG A 220 -1.24 -22.14 -2.70
CA ARG A 220 -2.63 -22.40 -3.10
C ARG A 220 -3.42 -21.10 -3.20
N THR A 221 -4.38 -21.07 -4.11
CA THR A 221 -5.37 -20.00 -4.20
C THR A 221 -6.28 -20.05 -2.97
N LEU A 222 -6.36 -18.94 -2.25
CA LEU A 222 -7.18 -18.79 -1.05
C LEU A 222 -8.56 -18.23 -1.37
N ALA A 223 -8.60 -17.26 -2.28
CA ALA A 223 -9.82 -16.64 -2.79
C ALA A 223 -9.55 -16.04 -4.17
N VAL A 224 -10.56 -16.06 -5.03
CA VAL A 224 -10.61 -15.28 -6.27
C VAL A 224 -11.58 -14.13 -6.03
N LEU A 225 -11.17 -12.90 -6.35
CA LEU A 225 -12.05 -11.75 -6.20
C LEU A 225 -13.01 -11.69 -7.40
N PRO A 226 -14.30 -11.42 -7.18
CA PRO A 226 -15.23 -11.24 -8.28
C PRO A 226 -14.92 -9.93 -9.03
N PRO A 227 -15.27 -9.83 -10.33
CA PRO A 227 -15.25 -8.57 -11.06
C PRO A 227 -16.05 -7.47 -10.35
N THR A 228 -15.68 -6.22 -10.57
CA THR A 228 -16.41 -5.07 -10.00
C THR A 228 -17.82 -4.96 -10.59
N PRO A 229 -18.75 -4.20 -9.97
CA PRO A 229 -20.07 -3.94 -10.55
C PRO A 229 -20.01 -3.32 -11.95
N ALA A 230 -18.93 -2.60 -12.27
CA ALA A 230 -18.67 -2.02 -13.58
C ALA A 230 -18.01 -3.00 -14.58
N GLN A 231 -17.94 -4.30 -14.24
CA GLN A 231 -17.28 -5.36 -15.01
C GLN A 231 -15.78 -5.10 -15.25
N LEU A 232 -15.15 -4.32 -14.37
CA LEU A 232 -13.70 -4.13 -14.38
C LEU A 232 -13.02 -5.24 -13.57
N GLU A 233 -11.77 -5.51 -13.89
CA GLU A 233 -10.93 -6.40 -13.09
C GLU A 233 -10.80 -5.89 -11.64
N PRO A 234 -10.82 -6.78 -10.64
CA PRO A 234 -10.76 -6.39 -9.24
C PRO A 234 -9.38 -5.89 -8.80
N VAL A 235 -8.28 -6.45 -9.33
CA VAL A 235 -6.89 -6.01 -9.08
C VAL A 235 -6.59 -5.85 -7.57
N PRO A 236 -6.51 -6.95 -6.79
CA PRO A 236 -6.22 -6.87 -5.37
C PRO A 236 -4.79 -6.40 -5.11
N THR A 237 -4.64 -5.33 -4.34
CA THR A 237 -3.35 -4.69 -4.06
C THR A 237 -2.88 -4.87 -2.62
N SER A 238 -3.79 -5.10 -1.69
CA SER A 238 -3.45 -5.17 -0.26
C SER A 238 -4.18 -6.30 0.42
N VAL A 239 -3.58 -6.82 1.48
CA VAL A 239 -4.20 -7.81 2.35
C VAL A 239 -3.74 -7.59 3.79
N VAL A 240 -4.68 -7.40 4.71
CA VAL A 240 -4.41 -7.28 6.16
C VAL A 240 -5.34 -8.18 6.97
N GLN A 241 -4.90 -8.61 8.15
CA GLN A 241 -5.79 -9.29 9.08
C GLN A 241 -6.52 -8.26 9.95
N GLY A 242 -7.84 -8.32 9.96
CA GLY A 242 -8.66 -7.49 10.84
C GLY A 242 -8.71 -8.02 12.28
N PRO A 243 -9.25 -7.22 13.22
CA PRO A 243 -9.36 -7.61 14.64
C PRO A 243 -10.28 -8.81 14.88
N ASP A 244 -11.13 -9.15 13.91
CA ASP A 244 -12.01 -10.32 13.93
C ASP A 244 -11.37 -11.59 13.33
N GLY A 245 -10.09 -11.50 12.95
CA GLY A 245 -9.32 -12.59 12.37
C GLY A 245 -9.56 -12.83 10.87
N PHE A 246 -10.49 -12.11 10.23
CA PHE A 246 -10.69 -12.20 8.78
C PHE A 246 -9.62 -11.44 8.02
N LEU A 247 -9.47 -11.78 6.73
CA LEU A 247 -8.58 -11.08 5.82
C LEU A 247 -9.35 -9.97 5.10
N TYR A 248 -8.79 -8.77 5.07
CA TYR A 248 -9.35 -7.61 4.40
C TYR A 248 -8.50 -7.28 3.19
N VAL A 249 -9.12 -7.18 2.02
CA VAL A 249 -8.44 -7.07 0.73
C VAL A 249 -8.89 -5.80 0.03
N GLY A 250 -7.95 -4.90 -0.25
CA GLY A 250 -8.21 -3.69 -1.03
C GLY A 250 -8.11 -3.95 -2.53
N GLN A 251 -8.92 -3.23 -3.30
CA GLN A 251 -8.94 -3.27 -4.76
C GLN A 251 -8.46 -1.96 -5.39
N LEU A 252 -7.55 -2.07 -6.37
CA LEU A 252 -7.20 -0.95 -7.23
C LEU A 252 -8.25 -0.74 -8.34
N THR A 253 -8.83 -1.83 -8.83
CA THR A 253 -9.67 -1.90 -10.04
C THR A 253 -8.92 -1.60 -11.35
N GLY A 254 -9.43 -2.13 -12.47
CA GLY A 254 -8.89 -1.83 -13.80
C GLY A 254 -9.00 -0.35 -14.20
N ALA A 255 -8.10 0.11 -15.07
CA ALA A 255 -8.19 1.44 -15.69
C ALA A 255 -9.55 1.62 -16.40
N PRO A 256 -10.17 2.81 -16.36
CA PRO A 256 -9.60 4.10 -15.98
C PRO A 256 -9.84 4.49 -14.50
N PHE A 257 -9.93 3.52 -13.58
CA PHE A 257 -10.11 3.77 -12.14
C PHE A 257 -11.36 4.62 -11.84
N LEU A 258 -12.52 4.15 -12.28
CA LEU A 258 -13.78 4.87 -12.11
C LEU A 258 -14.06 5.14 -10.62
N ARG A 259 -14.42 6.40 -10.31
CA ARG A 259 -14.69 6.80 -8.92
C ARG A 259 -15.78 5.94 -8.29
N GLY A 260 -15.53 5.47 -7.07
CA GLY A 260 -16.51 4.73 -6.27
C GLY A 260 -16.68 3.26 -6.64
N THR A 261 -15.86 2.72 -7.53
CA THR A 261 -15.98 1.33 -8.00
C THR A 261 -15.11 0.33 -7.24
N ALA A 262 -14.13 0.79 -6.46
CA ALA A 262 -13.32 -0.07 -5.63
C ALA A 262 -14.06 -0.46 -4.35
N SER A 263 -13.76 -1.65 -3.85
CA SER A 263 -14.29 -2.16 -2.59
C SER A 263 -13.19 -2.82 -1.77
N ILE A 264 -13.42 -2.90 -0.46
CA ILE A 264 -12.69 -3.77 0.45
C ILE A 264 -13.49 -5.06 0.60
N TYR A 265 -12.85 -6.19 0.38
CA TYR A 265 -13.44 -7.51 0.59
C TYR A 265 -12.98 -8.08 1.91
N ARG A 266 -13.88 -8.76 2.61
CA ARG A 266 -13.60 -9.59 3.79
C ARG A 266 -13.63 -11.05 3.36
N VAL A 267 -12.54 -11.76 3.60
CA VAL A 267 -12.30 -13.14 3.19
C VAL A 267 -12.03 -14.00 4.43
N PRO A 268 -12.62 -15.21 4.54
CA PRO A 268 -12.32 -16.10 5.65
C PRO A 268 -10.82 -16.43 5.75
N PRO A 269 -10.26 -16.54 6.97
CA PRO A 269 -8.81 -16.70 7.17
C PRO A 269 -8.20 -17.94 6.50
N HIS A 270 -9.01 -18.97 6.26
CA HIS A 270 -8.57 -20.23 5.64
C HIS A 270 -8.95 -20.37 4.17
N GLY A 271 -9.54 -19.32 3.57
CA GLY A 271 -10.06 -19.31 2.22
C GLY A 271 -11.57 -19.48 2.15
N GLY A 272 -12.12 -19.10 0.99
CA GLY A 272 -13.55 -19.10 0.74
C GLY A 272 -14.01 -17.86 -0.02
N PRO A 273 -15.34 -17.69 -0.20
CA PRO A 273 -15.89 -16.60 -0.97
C PRO A 273 -15.58 -15.25 -0.33
N ALA A 274 -15.11 -14.31 -1.15
CA ALA A 274 -14.89 -12.94 -0.75
C ALA A 274 -16.23 -12.20 -0.65
N GLN A 275 -16.45 -11.48 0.46
CA GLN A 275 -17.67 -10.70 0.69
C GLN A 275 -17.32 -9.22 0.74
N VAL A 276 -18.14 -8.37 0.14
CA VAL A 276 -17.94 -6.91 0.21
C VAL A 276 -18.09 -6.47 1.67
N TYR A 277 -17.04 -5.86 2.22
CA TYR A 277 -17.04 -5.25 3.55
C TYR A 277 -17.38 -3.76 3.46
N LEU A 278 -16.80 -3.08 2.47
CA LEU A 278 -16.98 -1.65 2.25
C LEU A 278 -16.88 -1.36 0.75
N SER A 279 -17.86 -0.65 0.21
CA SER A 279 -17.91 -0.24 -1.19
C SER A 279 -17.85 1.29 -1.31
N GLY A 280 -17.77 1.81 -2.55
CA GLY A 280 -17.77 3.24 -2.81
C GLY A 280 -16.40 3.91 -2.66
N LEU A 281 -15.34 3.10 -2.63
CA LEU A 281 -13.95 3.56 -2.60
C LEU A 281 -13.40 3.66 -4.02
N THR A 282 -12.17 4.15 -4.14
CA THR A 282 -11.51 4.39 -5.42
C THR A 282 -10.03 3.99 -5.34
N ALA A 283 -9.57 3.13 -6.24
CA ALA A 283 -8.14 2.86 -6.45
C ALA A 283 -7.33 2.63 -5.15
N ILE A 284 -7.72 1.62 -4.37
CA ILE A 284 -7.06 1.29 -3.10
C ILE A 284 -5.70 0.67 -3.41
N VAL A 285 -4.65 1.14 -2.73
CA VAL A 285 -3.30 0.58 -2.84
C VAL A 285 -2.84 -0.09 -1.56
N ASP A 286 -3.33 0.36 -0.39
CA ASP A 286 -2.95 -0.25 0.88
C ASP A 286 -3.99 -0.06 1.99
N LEU A 287 -3.92 -0.92 3.00
CA LEU A 287 -4.81 -0.96 4.16
C LEU A 287 -4.01 -1.15 5.44
N ALA A 288 -4.47 -0.57 6.56
CA ALA A 288 -3.92 -0.89 7.87
C ALA A 288 -4.99 -0.80 8.96
N PHE A 289 -4.95 -1.70 9.93
CA PHE A 289 -5.76 -1.61 11.15
C PHE A 289 -4.92 -1.09 12.31
N ASP A 290 -5.49 -0.18 13.11
CA ASP A 290 -4.93 0.11 14.43
C ASP A 290 -5.46 -0.86 15.50
N ARG A 291 -4.90 -0.74 16.71
CA ARG A 291 -5.28 -1.56 17.87
C ARG A 291 -6.72 -1.35 18.33
N SER A 292 -7.32 -0.21 17.99
CA SER A 292 -8.70 0.14 18.31
C SER A 292 -9.69 -0.42 17.27
N GLY A 293 -9.18 -1.03 16.20
CA GLY A 293 -9.99 -1.57 15.11
C GLY A 293 -10.43 -0.53 14.08
N ASN A 294 -9.83 0.68 14.08
CA ASN A 294 -10.03 1.61 12.97
C ASN A 294 -9.27 1.10 11.75
N LEU A 295 -9.93 1.16 10.60
CA LEU A 295 -9.36 0.81 9.31
C LEU A 295 -8.89 2.06 8.60
N TYR A 296 -7.63 2.09 8.23
CA TYR A 296 -7.04 3.10 7.35
C TYR A 296 -6.99 2.56 5.93
N VAL A 297 -7.42 3.39 4.98
CA VAL A 297 -7.54 3.05 3.57
C VAL A 297 -6.75 4.06 2.76
N LEU A 298 -5.76 3.60 2.02
CA LEU A 298 -4.94 4.45 1.16
C LEU A 298 -5.39 4.33 -0.28
N GLU A 299 -5.85 5.44 -0.84
CA GLU A 299 -6.26 5.55 -2.25
C GLU A 299 -5.17 6.30 -3.04
N ILE A 300 -4.74 5.76 -4.19
CA ILE A 300 -3.73 6.40 -5.05
C ILE A 300 -4.32 7.43 -6.02
N ALA A 301 -5.63 7.38 -6.23
CA ALA A 301 -6.32 8.25 -7.18
C ALA A 301 -7.70 8.68 -6.65
N ARG A 302 -8.15 9.87 -7.07
CA ARG A 302 -9.54 10.32 -6.88
C ARG A 302 -10.52 9.71 -7.90
N GLY A 303 -9.98 9.03 -8.90
CA GLY A 303 -10.69 8.29 -9.93
C GLY A 303 -11.38 9.17 -10.96
N LEU A 304 -11.60 8.58 -12.14
CA LEU A 304 -12.26 9.24 -13.26
C LEU A 304 -13.72 9.54 -12.94
N VAL A 305 -14.12 10.79 -13.16
CA VAL A 305 -15.52 11.21 -13.27
C VAL A 305 -15.80 11.53 -14.74
N PRO A 306 -16.73 10.84 -15.41
CA PRO A 306 -17.04 11.09 -16.83
C PRO A 306 -17.48 12.54 -17.10
N GLY A 307 -16.96 13.14 -18.18
CA GLY A 307 -17.28 14.51 -18.59
C GLY A 307 -16.31 15.04 -19.68
N PRO A 308 -16.56 16.24 -20.23
CA PRO A 308 -15.69 16.82 -21.26
C PRO A 308 -14.24 17.11 -20.79
N GLU A 309 -14.00 17.14 -19.48
CA GLU A 309 -12.70 17.35 -18.83
C GLU A 309 -12.33 16.16 -17.92
N ALA A 310 -12.66 14.94 -18.33
CA ALA A 310 -12.48 13.76 -17.49
C ALA A 310 -10.99 13.50 -17.18
N ASP A 311 -10.60 13.71 -15.92
CA ASP A 311 -9.29 13.40 -15.35
C ASP A 311 -9.43 12.15 -14.46
N PRO A 312 -8.65 11.08 -14.69
CA PRO A 312 -8.68 9.90 -13.83
C PRO A 312 -8.15 10.18 -12.42
N GLY A 313 -7.58 11.36 -12.18
CA GLY A 313 -7.09 11.80 -10.87
C GLY A 313 -5.94 10.92 -10.37
N VAL A 314 -5.22 10.29 -11.29
CA VAL A 314 -4.12 9.36 -10.98
C VAL A 314 -3.01 10.13 -10.28
N GLY A 315 -2.57 9.61 -9.13
CA GLY A 315 -1.55 10.25 -8.32
C GLY A 315 -2.08 11.32 -7.40
N ALA A 316 -3.35 11.73 -7.49
CA ALA A 316 -4.02 12.53 -6.46
C ALA A 316 -4.59 11.58 -5.39
N GLY A 317 -3.74 11.16 -4.45
CA GLY A 317 -4.09 10.20 -3.42
C GLY A 317 -4.64 10.83 -2.14
N ARG A 318 -5.25 10.00 -1.31
CA ARG A 318 -5.78 10.37 0.00
C ARG A 318 -5.79 9.20 0.97
N LEU A 319 -5.78 9.51 2.26
CA LEU A 319 -5.93 8.57 3.35
C LEU A 319 -7.32 8.74 3.97
N LEU A 320 -8.06 7.64 4.06
CA LEU A 320 -9.34 7.58 4.76
C LEU A 320 -9.18 6.81 6.07
N ARG A 321 -9.96 7.21 7.07
CA ARG A 321 -10.19 6.44 8.30
C ARG A 321 -11.62 5.96 8.32
N LYS A 322 -11.82 4.68 8.61
CA LYS A 322 -13.13 4.11 8.91
C LYS A 322 -13.11 3.54 10.32
N ARG A 323 -13.86 4.19 11.23
CA ARG A 323 -14.10 3.63 12.56
C ARG A 323 -15.16 2.51 12.51
N PRO A 324 -15.17 1.60 13.49
CA PRO A 324 -16.24 0.63 13.64
C PRO A 324 -17.62 1.31 13.70
N GLY A 325 -18.56 0.89 12.84
CA GLY A 325 -19.91 1.46 12.78
C GLY A 325 -20.06 2.81 12.08
N GLU A 326 -18.96 3.49 11.75
CA GLU A 326 -18.99 4.81 11.09
C GLU A 326 -18.73 4.72 9.58
N ALA A 327 -19.14 5.76 8.86
CA ALA A 327 -18.75 5.96 7.46
C ALA A 327 -17.25 6.36 7.37
N PRO A 328 -16.57 6.05 6.26
CA PRO A 328 -15.20 6.52 6.05
C PRO A 328 -15.13 8.06 5.99
N GLU A 329 -14.11 8.63 6.61
CA GLU A 329 -13.78 10.05 6.53
C GLU A 329 -12.37 10.24 5.97
N VAL A 330 -12.13 11.35 5.28
CA VAL A 330 -10.79 11.70 4.78
C VAL A 330 -10.00 12.33 5.93
N VAL A 331 -8.85 11.73 6.27
CA VAL A 331 -7.96 12.23 7.34
C VAL A 331 -6.73 12.95 6.78
N LEU A 332 -6.32 12.61 5.55
CA LEU A 332 -5.26 13.30 4.82
C LEU A 332 -5.55 13.25 3.33
N ASP A 333 -5.27 14.33 2.62
CA ASP A 333 -5.53 14.48 1.18
C ASP A 333 -4.30 15.10 0.49
N ASN A 334 -4.36 15.25 -0.84
CA ASN A 334 -3.29 15.79 -1.68
C ASN A 334 -1.98 15.00 -1.57
N LEU A 335 -2.06 13.69 -1.33
CA LEU A 335 -0.92 12.80 -1.47
C LEU A 335 -0.58 12.68 -2.95
N VAL A 336 0.71 12.50 -3.26
CA VAL A 336 1.23 12.43 -4.62
C VAL A 336 1.75 11.03 -4.88
N PHE A 337 0.98 10.20 -5.57
CA PHE A 337 1.29 8.77 -5.79
C PHE A 337 1.71 8.03 -4.50
N PRO A 338 0.84 8.00 -3.46
CA PRO A 338 1.16 7.26 -2.26
C PRO A 338 1.23 5.74 -2.53
N GLY A 339 2.08 5.03 -1.77
CA GLY A 339 2.41 3.63 -2.06
C GLY A 339 1.97 2.62 -0.99
N GLY A 340 1.98 3.00 0.29
CA GLY A 340 1.66 2.13 1.42
C GLY A 340 1.35 2.92 2.69
N VAL A 341 0.70 2.27 3.65
CA VAL A 341 0.36 2.80 4.97
C VAL A 341 0.60 1.76 6.06
N ALA A 342 1.24 2.16 7.15
CA ALA A 342 1.41 1.35 8.36
C ALA A 342 1.02 2.12 9.61
N VAL A 343 0.50 1.42 10.62
CA VAL A 343 0.29 1.97 11.96
C VAL A 343 1.52 1.65 12.81
N GLY A 344 2.13 2.68 13.38
CA GLY A 344 3.31 2.55 14.23
C GLY A 344 2.98 2.13 15.67
N PRO A 345 4.00 1.71 16.44
CA PRO A 345 3.83 1.38 17.85
C PRO A 345 3.48 2.59 18.74
N ASP A 346 3.68 3.80 18.21
CA ASP A 346 3.35 5.10 18.77
C ASP A 346 1.96 5.61 18.34
N ASP A 347 1.14 4.74 17.76
CA ASP A 347 -0.22 5.01 17.25
C ASP A 347 -0.29 6.09 16.14
N ALA A 348 0.87 6.53 15.61
CA ALA A 348 0.95 7.36 14.42
C ALA A 348 0.86 6.51 13.14
N LEU A 349 0.43 7.14 12.03
CA LEU A 349 0.40 6.53 10.71
C LEU A 349 1.67 6.89 9.94
N TYR A 350 2.18 5.93 9.18
CA TYR A 350 3.37 6.09 8.37
C TYR A 350 3.00 5.77 6.93
N LEU A 351 3.31 6.67 6.00
CA LEU A 351 2.92 6.53 4.60
C LEU A 351 4.10 6.76 3.68
N THR A 352 4.20 5.99 2.60
CA THR A 352 5.07 6.36 1.48
C THR A 352 4.35 7.32 0.56
N ASN A 353 5.08 8.34 0.10
CA ASN A 353 4.60 9.35 -0.84
C ASN A 353 5.63 9.56 -1.96
N PHE A 354 5.21 10.15 -3.08
CA PHE A 354 6.01 10.25 -4.30
C PHE A 354 6.51 8.87 -4.79
N GLY A 355 5.63 7.87 -4.72
CA GLY A 355 5.97 6.46 -4.92
C GLY A 355 6.44 6.11 -6.33
N ILE A 356 6.18 6.91 -7.35
CA ILE A 356 6.62 6.65 -8.73
C ILE A 356 7.88 7.42 -9.14
N PHE A 357 8.45 8.21 -8.22
CA PHE A 357 9.56 9.08 -8.52
C PHE A 357 10.89 8.41 -8.15
N PRO A 358 11.90 8.45 -9.04
CA PRO A 358 13.25 8.03 -8.71
C PRO A 358 13.85 9.05 -7.76
N ASP A 359 14.36 8.59 -6.62
CA ASP A 359 15.14 9.37 -5.65
C ASP A 359 14.45 10.62 -5.06
N ALA A 360 13.13 10.76 -5.23
CA ALA A 360 12.32 11.82 -4.63
C ALA A 360 11.24 11.27 -3.69
N GLY A 361 11.16 9.94 -3.56
CA GLY A 361 10.23 9.26 -2.66
C GLY A 361 10.44 9.65 -1.21
N GLN A 362 9.34 9.71 -0.45
CA GLN A 362 9.31 10.14 0.95
C GLN A 362 8.58 9.15 1.84
N VAL A 363 8.85 9.24 3.14
CA VAL A 363 8.00 8.68 4.20
C VAL A 363 7.46 9.81 5.05
N LEU A 364 6.14 9.83 5.20
CA LEU A 364 5.40 10.75 6.05
C LEU A 364 5.05 10.05 7.36
N ARG A 365 5.20 10.74 8.49
CA ARG A 365 4.62 10.39 9.78
C ARG A 365 3.43 11.32 10.03
N VAL A 366 2.26 10.74 10.27
CA VAL A 366 0.99 11.44 10.46
C VAL A 366 0.48 11.13 11.86
N THR A 367 0.34 12.16 12.69
CA THR A 367 -0.25 12.02 14.03
C THR A 367 -1.69 12.51 13.96
N LEU A 368 -2.62 11.64 14.33
CA LEU A 368 -4.05 11.94 14.45
C LEU A 368 -4.39 12.31 15.88
N ASP A 369 -5.46 13.07 16.06
CA ASP A 369 -5.99 13.46 17.37
C ASP A 369 -6.72 12.34 18.13
#